data_AF-A0A7C7PUC5-F1
#
_entry.id   AF-A0A7C7PUC5-F1
#
_cell.length_a   1.000
_cell.length_b   1.000
_cell.length_c   1.000
_cell.angle_alpha   90.00
_cell.angle_beta   90.00
_cell.angle_gamma   90.00
#
_symmetry.space_group_name_H-M   'P 1'
#
loop_
_entity.id
_entity.type
_entity.pdbx_description
1 polymer ?
#
loop_
_entity_poly.entity_id
_entity_poly.type
_entity_poly.pdbx_seq_one_letter_code
_entity_poly.pdbx_strand_id
1 'polypeptide(L)'
;PEAAPFDAILVTAAARGVPPALVEQLAPGGRLIIPVEEKTGRGPAHWFMPAQSLLRIEKAADGSIHERTLFPVAFVPLTKPRAPQGR
;
A
#
# COMPACT_ATOMS: atom_id res chain seq x y z
N PRO A 1 -6.58 0.98 15.72
CA PRO A 1 -5.53 0.28 16.50
C PRO A 1 -5.04 1.23 17.59
N GLU A 2 -4.51 0.70 18.70
CA GLU A 2 -4.17 1.53 19.89
C GLU A 2 -3.02 2.52 19.64
N ALA A 3 -2.13 2.24 18.68
CA ALA A 3 -0.96 3.08 18.39
C ALA A 3 -1.19 4.13 17.27
N ALA A 4 -2.38 4.19 16.66
CA ALA A 4 -2.70 5.24 15.71
C ALA A 4 -3.00 6.56 16.44
N PRO A 5 -2.76 7.73 15.82
CA PRO A 5 -2.31 7.92 14.44
C PRO A 5 -0.79 7.77 14.25
N PHE A 6 -0.36 7.44 13.03
CA PHE A 6 1.05 7.29 12.65
C PHE A 6 1.54 8.46 11.79
N ASP A 7 2.74 8.97 12.09
CA ASP A 7 3.44 9.95 11.24
C ASP A 7 3.90 9.35 9.91
N ALA A 8 4.25 8.06 9.93
CA ALA A 8 4.67 7.32 8.77
C ALA A 8 4.17 5.88 8.82
N ILE A 9 3.69 5.39 7.68
CA ILE A 9 3.39 3.98 7.45
C ILE A 9 4.21 3.53 6.25
N LEU A 10 5.00 2.47 6.44
CA LEU A 10 5.75 1.82 5.36
C LEU A 10 5.23 0.41 5.18
N VAL A 11 4.73 0.11 3.98
CA VAL A 11 4.27 -1.23 3.60
C VAL A 11 5.32 -1.85 2.71
N THR A 12 5.82 -3.03 3.10
CA THR A 12 6.87 -3.77 2.36
C THR A 12 6.33 -4.98 1.61
N ALA A 13 5.07 -4.91 1.18
CA ALA A 13 4.37 -5.92 0.38
C ALA A 13 3.37 -5.23 -0.55
N ALA A 14 3.23 -5.73 -1.77
CA ALA A 14 2.38 -5.12 -2.78
C ALA A 14 0.91 -5.38 -2.50
N ALA A 15 0.13 -4.32 -2.35
CA ALA A 15 -1.32 -4.40 -2.20
C ALA A 15 -2.01 -4.30 -3.57
N ARG A 16 -3.15 -4.99 -3.72
CA ARG A 16 -4.00 -4.84 -4.93
C ARG A 16 -4.53 -3.41 -5.14
N GLY A 17 -4.54 -2.63 -4.07
CA GLY A 17 -4.94 -1.25 -3.99
C GLY A 17 -4.66 -0.76 -2.57
N VAL A 18 -4.67 0.55 -2.36
CA VAL A 18 -4.40 1.15 -1.05
C VAL A 18 -5.50 0.74 -0.07
N PRO A 19 -5.19 0.05 1.06
CA PRO A 19 -6.18 -0.24 2.07
C PRO A 19 -6.64 1.06 2.76
N PRO A 20 -7.95 1.41 2.76
CA PRO A 20 -8.44 2.66 3.35
C PRO A 20 -8.04 2.84 4.82
N ALA A 21 -8.05 1.72 5.57
CA ALA A 21 -7.66 1.70 6.98
C ALA A 21 -6.23 2.21 7.24
N LEU A 22 -5.30 2.09 6.29
CA LEU A 22 -3.95 2.63 6.44
C LEU A 22 -3.94 4.16 6.29
N VAL A 23 -4.76 4.70 5.38
CA VAL A 23 -4.90 6.16 5.20
C VAL A 23 -5.60 6.80 6.39
N GLU A 24 -6.63 6.13 6.93
CA GLU A 24 -7.35 6.57 8.13
C GLU A 24 -6.42 6.67 9.35
N GLN A 25 -5.46 5.75 9.47
CA GLN A 25 -4.50 5.70 10.57
C GLN A 25 -3.35 6.71 10.43
N LEU A 26 -3.24 7.47 9.33
CA LEU A 26 -2.25 8.54 9.22
C LEU A 26 -2.62 9.75 10.10
N ALA A 27 -1.60 10.29 10.77
CA ALA A 27 -1.67 11.61 11.38
C ALA A 27 -1.83 12.70 10.31
N PRO A 28 -2.40 13.87 10.63
CA PRO A 28 -2.26 15.06 9.80
C PRO A 28 -0.77 15.39 9.60
N GLY A 29 -0.34 15.60 8.36
CA GLY A 29 1.07 15.70 7.95
C GLY A 29 1.76 14.35 7.72
N GLY A 30 1.08 13.23 8.00
CA GLY A 30 1.63 11.88 7.90
C GLY A 30 1.73 11.35 6.48
N ARG A 31 2.58 10.34 6.29
CA ARG A 31 2.91 9.76 4.97
C ARG A 31 2.78 8.24 4.94
N LEU A 32 2.16 7.70 3.90
CA LEU A 32 2.12 6.28 3.59
C LEU A 32 2.96 6.00 2.34
N ILE A 33 3.91 5.07 2.45
CA ILE A 33 4.65 4.50 1.32
C ILE A 33 4.21 3.06 1.13
N ILE A 34 3.67 2.73 -0.06
CA ILE A 34 3.08 1.43 -0.33
C ILE A 34 3.30 1.00 -1.79
N PRO A 35 3.82 -0.21 -2.04
CA PRO A 35 3.77 -0.81 -3.37
C PRO A 35 2.32 -1.20 -3.70
N VAL A 36 1.84 -0.80 -4.87
CA VAL A 36 0.50 -1.14 -5.35
C VAL A 36 0.57 -1.82 -6.71
N GLU A 37 -0.28 -2.84 -6.90
CA GLU A 37 -0.44 -3.47 -8.21
C GLU A 37 -1.05 -2.47 -9.21
N GLU A 38 -0.49 -2.41 -10.41
CA GLU A 38 -1.03 -1.61 -11.51
C GLU A 38 -2.22 -2.34 -12.15
N LYS A 39 -3.28 -1.59 -12.46
CA LYS A 39 -4.50 -2.15 -13.08
C LYS A 39 -4.25 -2.71 -14.48
N THR A 40 -3.25 -2.18 -15.17
CA THR A 40 -2.92 -2.49 -16.56
C THR A 40 -1.41 -2.56 -16.71
N GLY A 41 -0.84 -3.76 -16.66
CA GLY A 41 0.60 -3.94 -16.84
C GLY A 41 1.01 -5.38 -16.57
N ARG A 42 1.92 -5.90 -17.40
CA ARG A 42 2.60 -7.16 -17.13
C ARG A 42 3.86 -6.84 -16.34
N GLY A 43 4.02 -7.44 -15.16
CA GLY A 43 5.22 -7.24 -14.34
C GLY A 43 6.47 -7.79 -15.01
N PRO A 44 7.66 -7.63 -14.39
CA PRO A 44 8.92 -8.15 -14.94
C PRO A 44 8.87 -9.67 -15.18
N ALA A 45 8.00 -10.37 -14.46
CA ALA A 45 7.72 -11.79 -14.63
C ALA A 45 6.34 -12.05 -15.25
N HIS A 46 5.93 -11.18 -16.19
CA HIS A 46 4.77 -11.08 -17.11
C HIS A 46 3.66 -12.16 -17.22
N TRP A 47 3.81 -13.34 -16.61
CA TRP A 47 2.82 -14.40 -16.46
C TRP A 47 2.37 -14.66 -15.01
N PHE A 48 3.21 -14.40 -13.99
CA PHE A 48 2.87 -14.72 -12.58
C PHE A 48 3.00 -13.55 -11.60
N MET A 49 3.53 -12.40 -12.03
CA MET A 49 3.54 -11.19 -11.21
C MET A 49 2.92 -10.00 -11.95
N PRO A 50 1.93 -9.31 -11.37
CA PRO A 50 1.42 -8.06 -11.91
C PRO A 50 2.50 -6.97 -11.86
N ALA A 51 2.39 -5.97 -12.73
CA ALA A 51 3.19 -4.76 -12.60
C ALA A 51 2.84 -4.05 -11.28
N GLN A 52 3.81 -3.41 -10.66
CA GLN A 52 3.63 -2.71 -9.40
C GLN A 52 4.37 -1.38 -9.45
N SER A 53 3.77 -0.36 -8.83
CA SER A 53 4.38 0.95 -8.65
C SER A 53 4.42 1.31 -7.17
N LEU A 54 5.46 2.02 -6.76
CA LEU A 54 5.54 2.58 -5.41
C LEU A 54 4.70 3.86 -5.35
N LEU A 55 3.72 3.88 -4.47
CA LEU A 55 2.85 5.03 -4.23
C LEU A 55 3.25 5.73 -2.93
N ARG A 56 3.27 7.06 -2.98
CA ARG A 56 3.31 7.93 -1.79
C ARG A 56 1.94 8.57 -1.61
N ILE A 57 1.39 8.44 -0.41
CA ILE A 57 0.19 9.16 0.01
C ILE A 57 0.57 10.08 1.15
N GLU A 58 0.15 11.33 1.08
CA GLU A 58 0.34 12.32 2.14
C GLU A 58 -1.03 12.79 2.62
N LYS A 59 -1.25 12.77 3.93
CA LYS A 59 -2.44 13.36 4.55
C LYS A 59 -2.07 14.75 5.00
N ALA A 60 -2.60 15.78 4.34
CA ALA A 60 -2.33 17.16 4.70
C ALA A 60 -2.93 17.51 6.08
N ALA A 61 -2.52 18.65 6.64
CA ALA A 61 -3.00 19.12 7.93
C ALA A 61 -4.52 19.37 7.96
N ASP A 62 -5.10 19.75 6.81
CA ASP A 62 -6.54 19.95 6.62
C ASP A 62 -7.32 18.64 6.37
N GLY A 63 -6.63 17.49 6.39
CA GLY A 63 -7.20 16.18 6.14
C GLY A 63 -7.31 15.78 4.68
N SER A 64 -6.94 16.66 3.73
CA SER A 64 -6.91 16.32 2.31
C SER A 64 -5.83 15.27 2.01
N ILE A 65 -6.10 14.42 1.01
CA ILE A 65 -5.23 13.31 0.63
C ILE A 65 -4.56 13.63 -0.71
N HIS A 66 -3.23 13.56 -0.73
CA HIS A 66 -2.43 13.72 -1.94
C HIS A 66 -1.72 12.43 -2.29
N GLU A 67 -2.04 11.88 -3.45
CA GLU A 67 -1.42 10.65 -3.96
C GLU A 67 -0.40 10.97 -5.06
N ARG A 68 0.74 10.29 -5.02
CA ARG A 68 1.78 10.39 -6.05
C ARG A 68 2.39 9.04 -6.34
N THR A 69 2.29 8.58 -7.58
CA THR A 69 3.06 7.45 -8.10
C THR A 69 4.52 7.87 -8.26
N LEU A 70 5.45 7.08 -7.72
CA LEU A 70 6.88 7.36 -7.73
C LEU A 70 7.60 6.63 -8.88
N PHE A 71 7.71 5.30 -8.81
CA PHE A 71 8.42 4.48 -9.78
C PHE A 71 8.01 3.00 -9.69
N PRO A 72 8.24 2.19 -10.75
CA PRO A 72 7.98 0.75 -10.72
C PRO A 72 8.84 -0.01 -9.70
N VAL A 73 8.28 -1.05 -9.08
CA VAL A 73 8.94 -1.88 -8.06
C VAL A 73 8.54 -3.36 -8.19
N ALA A 74 9.20 -4.24 -7.43
CA ALA A 74 8.81 -5.65 -7.30
C ALA A 74 8.87 -6.09 -5.83
N PHE A 75 7.69 -6.30 -5.23
CA PHE A 75 7.50 -6.79 -3.87
C PHE A 75 6.62 -8.04 -3.86
N VAL A 76 6.74 -8.84 -2.79
CA VAL A 76 5.84 -9.96 -2.52
C VAL A 76 4.39 -9.47 -2.32
N PRO A 77 3.37 -10.29 -2.62
CA PRO A 77 1.98 -9.89 -2.44
C PRO A 77 1.61 -9.71 -0.95
N LEU A 78 0.85 -8.67 -0.65
CA LEU A 78 0.16 -8.51 0.63
C LEU A 78 -1.05 -9.45 0.64
N THR A 79 -0.94 -10.55 1.38
CA THR A 79 -1.95 -11.61 1.41
C THR A 79 -2.85 -11.52 2.64
N LYS A 80 -4.09 -12.02 2.51
CA LYS A 80 -4.94 -12.25 3.68
C LYS A 80 -4.38 -13.44 4.47
N PRO A 81 -4.53 -13.47 5.81
CA PRO A 81 -4.23 -14.66 6.59
C PRO A 81 -4.96 -15.87 5.99
N ARG A 82 -4.25 -16.98 5.83
CA ARG A 82 -4.86 -18.23 5.40
C ARG A 82 -5.88 -18.64 6.47
N ALA A 83 -7.12 -18.92 6.06
CA ALA A 83 -8.10 -19.48 6.98
C ALA A 83 -7.50 -20.72 7.67
N PRO A 84 -7.70 -20.90 8.98
CA PRO A 84 -7.18 -22.08 9.66
C PRO A 84 -7.72 -23.32 8.95
N GLN A 85 -6.82 -24.14 8.42
CA GLN A 85 -7.18 -25.45 7.89
C GLN A 85 -7.60 -26.29 9.09
N GLY A 86 -8.88 -26.67 9.14
CA GLY A 86 -9.40 -27.55 10.18
C GLY A 86 -8.50 -28.76 10.32
N ARG A 87 -8.04 -29.00 11.56
CA ARG A 87 -7.48 -30.29 11.96
C ARG A 87 -8.63 -31.25 12.24
#